data_AF-A0A317E100-F1
#
_entry.id   AF-A0A317E100-F1
#
_cell.length_a   1.000
_cell.length_b   1.000
_cell.length_c   1.000
_cell.angle_alpha   90.00
_cell.angle_beta   90.00
_cell.angle_gamma   90.00
#
_symmetry.space_group_name_H-M   'P 1'
#
loop_
_entity.id
_entity.type
_entity.pdbx_description
1 polymer ?
#
loop_
_entity_poly.entity_id
_entity_poly.type
_entity_poly.pdbx_seq_one_letter_code
_entity_poly.pdbx_strand_id
1 'polypeptide(L)'
;MAAAEARIDKKLAEIKEAEARLAAATASRSAEDEAQIARLVKVYETMKPADAANIFNTLDFPVLIEVAGRMKEAKIAPVLAAMDPEAAKALTVALARRRGSESAPAAAGSGG
;
A
#
# COMPACT_ATOMS: atom_id res chain seq x y z
N MET A 1 42.27 -16.81 -24.60
CA MET A 1 40.95 -17.13 -24.02
C MET A 1 40.68 -16.28 -22.77
N ALA A 2 41.63 -16.14 -21.85
CA ALA A 2 41.51 -15.32 -20.64
C ALA A 2 41.00 -13.86 -20.81
N ALA A 3 41.38 -13.15 -21.88
CA ALA A 3 40.93 -11.78 -22.11
C ALA A 3 39.44 -11.66 -22.49
N ALA A 4 38.87 -12.70 -23.11
CA ALA A 4 37.46 -12.74 -23.47
C ALA A 4 36.59 -13.09 -22.24
N GLU A 5 37.05 -14.04 -21.42
CA GLU A 5 36.42 -14.41 -20.14
C GLU A 5 36.41 -13.22 -19.17
N ALA A 6 37.54 -12.53 -18.98
CA ALA A 6 37.61 -11.35 -18.12
C ALA A 6 36.67 -10.21 -18.56
N ARG A 7 36.46 -10.05 -19.87
CA ARG A 7 35.52 -9.05 -20.41
C ARG A 7 34.06 -9.45 -20.15
N ILE A 8 33.75 -10.74 -20.19
CA ILE A 8 32.42 -11.28 -19.85
C ILE A 8 32.15 -11.10 -18.36
N ASP A 9 33.11 -11.45 -17.50
CA ASP A 9 32.98 -11.30 -16.04
C ASP A 9 32.77 -9.84 -15.63
N LYS A 10 33.51 -8.92 -16.26
CA LYS A 10 33.32 -7.47 -16.05
C LYS A 10 31.92 -7.02 -16.42
N LYS A 11 31.42 -7.42 -17.60
CA LYS A 11 30.05 -7.10 -18.03
C LYS A 11 29.00 -7.69 -17.10
N LEU A 12 29.21 -8.92 -16.61
CA LEU A 12 28.31 -9.56 -15.67
C LEU A 12 28.26 -8.82 -14.33
N ALA A 13 29.41 -8.35 -13.84
CA ALA A 13 29.48 -7.53 -12.63
C ALA A 13 28.75 -6.19 -12.81
N GLU A 14 28.94 -5.51 -13.94
CA GLU A 14 28.25 -4.25 -14.27
C GLU A 14 26.72 -4.44 -14.35
N ILE A 15 26.24 -5.54 -14.93
CA ILE A 15 24.81 -5.87 -14.99
C ILE A 15 24.24 -6.11 -13.58
N LYS A 16 24.91 -6.92 -12.76
CA LYS A 16 24.46 -7.20 -11.38
C LYS A 16 24.41 -5.94 -10.54
N GLU A 17 25.36 -5.03 -10.72
CA GLU A 17 25.37 -3.75 -10.03
C GLU A 17 24.20 -2.85 -10.47
N ALA A 18 23.89 -2.82 -11.78
CA ALA A 18 22.73 -2.09 -12.29
C ALA A 18 21.41 -2.66 -11.77
N GLU A 19 21.26 -3.99 -11.73
CA GLU A 19 20.09 -4.67 -11.14
C GLU A 19 19.93 -4.34 -9.65
N ALA A 20 21.02 -4.37 -8.87
CA ALA A 20 21.01 -4.02 -7.46
C ALA A 20 20.58 -2.56 -7.22
N ARG A 21 21.08 -1.62 -8.05
CA ARG A 21 20.70 -0.20 -7.99
C ARG A 21 19.23 0.00 -8.34
N LEU A 22 18.72 -0.70 -9.35
CA LEU A 22 17.30 -0.63 -9.73
C LEU A 22 16.38 -1.19 -8.64
N ALA A 23 16.76 -2.32 -8.05
CA ALA A 23 16.03 -2.92 -6.93
C ALA A 23 16.01 -1.96 -5.72
N ALA A 24 17.15 -1.35 -5.39
CA ALA A 24 17.24 -0.37 -4.31
C ALA A 24 16.40 0.88 -4.58
N ALA A 25 16.41 1.42 -5.80
CA ALA A 25 15.59 2.57 -6.18
C ALA A 25 14.08 2.26 -6.10
N THR A 26 13.68 1.06 -6.54
CA THR A 26 12.29 0.61 -6.47
C THR A 26 11.84 0.45 -5.02
N ALA A 27 12.66 -0.19 -4.18
CA ALA A 27 12.38 -0.34 -2.75
C ALA A 27 12.28 1.03 -2.04
N SER A 28 13.18 1.97 -2.37
CA SER A 28 13.15 3.32 -1.81
C SER A 28 11.84 4.04 -2.15
N ARG A 29 11.39 3.95 -3.41
CA ARG A 29 10.14 4.58 -3.84
C ARG A 29 8.93 3.99 -3.13
N SER A 30 8.87 2.67 -2.97
CA SER A 30 7.81 2.01 -2.19
C SER A 30 7.79 2.49 -0.74
N ALA A 31 8.96 2.66 -0.11
CA ALA A 31 9.05 3.14 1.26
C ALA A 31 8.59 4.61 1.41
N GLU A 32 8.87 5.45 0.41
CA GLU A 32 8.38 6.84 0.40
C GLU A 32 6.86 6.91 0.28
N ASP A 33 6.28 6.10 -0.60
CA ASP A 33 4.83 5.99 -0.80
C ASP A 33 4.14 5.47 0.48
N GLU A 34 4.69 4.43 1.11
CA GLU A 34 4.22 3.93 2.42
C GLU A 34 4.29 5.00 3.51
N ALA A 35 5.41 5.72 3.58
CA ALA A 35 5.58 6.81 4.53
C ALA A 35 4.58 7.95 4.28
N GLN A 36 4.25 8.25 3.03
CA GLN A 36 3.24 9.24 2.69
C GLN A 36 1.85 8.84 3.18
N ILE A 37 1.42 7.60 2.92
CA ILE A 37 0.13 7.11 3.41
C ILE A 37 0.12 7.07 4.94
N ALA A 38 1.20 6.61 5.58
CA ALA A 38 1.30 6.60 7.04
C ALA A 38 1.14 8.01 7.65
N ARG A 39 1.67 9.05 7.00
CA ARG A 39 1.45 10.44 7.42
C ARG A 39 -0.03 10.84 7.31
N LEU A 40 -0.71 10.50 6.20
CA LEU A 40 -2.13 10.79 6.02
C LEU A 40 -2.98 10.08 7.09
N VAL A 41 -2.73 8.79 7.32
CA VAL A 41 -3.38 8.01 8.38
C VAL A 41 -3.24 8.71 9.72
N LYS A 42 -2.01 9.11 10.09
CA LYS A 42 -1.74 9.81 11.35
C LYS A 42 -2.53 11.12 11.46
N VAL A 43 -2.59 11.92 10.40
CA VAL A 43 -3.37 13.18 10.39
C VAL A 43 -4.82 12.89 10.75
N TYR A 44 -5.47 11.96 10.04
CA TYR A 44 -6.88 11.66 10.27
C TYR A 44 -7.14 10.95 11.62
N GLU A 45 -6.23 10.13 12.12
CA GLU A 45 -6.36 9.50 13.46
C GLU A 45 -6.24 10.50 14.64
N THR A 46 -5.61 11.65 14.39
CA THR A 46 -5.48 12.74 15.37
C THR A 46 -6.56 13.80 15.25
N MET A 47 -7.34 13.76 14.16
CA MET A 47 -8.44 14.68 13.90
C MET A 47 -9.69 14.30 14.71
N LYS A 48 -10.59 15.25 14.92
CA LYS A 48 -11.91 14.93 15.51
C LYS A 48 -12.68 14.00 14.55
N PRO A 49 -13.41 12.99 15.06
CA PRO A 49 -14.08 12.03 14.20
C PRO A 49 -15.06 12.65 13.19
N ALA A 50 -15.84 13.65 13.60
CA ALA A 50 -16.78 14.35 12.71
C ALA A 50 -16.08 15.12 11.59
N ASP A 51 -14.95 15.78 11.88
CA ASP A 51 -14.18 16.51 10.88
C ASP A 51 -13.56 15.55 9.86
N ALA A 52 -13.02 14.42 10.32
CA ALA A 52 -12.49 13.37 9.45
C ALA A 52 -13.60 12.75 8.58
N ALA A 53 -14.78 12.50 9.14
CA ALA A 53 -15.92 11.94 8.41
C ALA A 53 -16.40 12.86 7.28
N ASN A 54 -16.51 14.17 7.54
CA ASN A 54 -16.86 15.15 6.52
C ASN A 54 -15.88 15.14 5.34
N ILE A 55 -14.59 15.02 5.61
CA ILE A 55 -13.57 14.90 4.55
C ILE A 55 -13.71 13.56 3.83
N PHE A 56 -13.86 12.46 4.56
CA PHE A 56 -13.96 11.10 4.00
C PHE A 56 -15.19 10.94 3.09
N ASN A 57 -16.31 11.60 3.38
CA ASN A 57 -17.49 11.60 2.52
C ASN A 57 -17.23 12.24 1.13
N THR A 58 -16.22 13.09 1.01
CA THR A 58 -15.88 13.82 -0.23
C THR A 58 -14.61 13.33 -0.91
N LEU A 59 -13.84 12.47 -0.24
CA LEU A 59 -12.54 11.99 -0.69
C LEU A 59 -12.70 10.99 -1.85
N ASP A 60 -11.73 10.99 -2.77
CA ASP A 60 -11.64 9.97 -3.82
C ASP A 60 -11.61 8.55 -3.20
N PHE A 61 -12.49 7.67 -3.71
CA PHE A 61 -12.79 6.41 -3.06
C PHE A 61 -11.59 5.44 -2.96
N PRO A 62 -10.75 5.28 -3.99
CA PRO A 62 -9.46 4.59 -3.88
C PRO A 62 -8.56 5.12 -2.74
N VAL A 63 -8.41 6.43 -2.61
CA VAL A 63 -7.59 7.05 -1.55
C VAL A 63 -8.20 6.79 -0.18
N LEU A 64 -9.53 6.92 -0.07
CA LEU A 64 -10.27 6.62 1.14
C LEU A 64 -10.01 5.19 1.61
N ILE A 65 -10.10 4.19 0.73
CA ILE A 65 -9.84 2.77 1.08
C ILE A 65 -8.42 2.59 1.60
N GLU A 66 -7.42 3.18 0.93
CA GLU A 66 -6.01 3.01 1.30
C GLU A 66 -5.67 3.65 2.65
N VAL A 67 -6.25 4.82 2.95
CA VAL A 67 -6.07 5.48 4.25
C VAL A 67 -6.87 4.76 5.33
N ALA A 68 -8.16 4.56 5.12
CA ALA A 68 -9.07 3.91 6.07
C ALA A 68 -8.62 2.49 6.43
N GLY A 69 -8.16 1.72 5.45
CA GLY A 69 -7.71 0.34 5.65
C GLY A 69 -6.43 0.21 6.47
N ARG A 70 -5.68 1.30 6.63
CA ARG A 70 -4.47 1.36 7.47
C ARG A 70 -4.69 2.03 8.82
N MET A 71 -5.86 2.62 9.07
CA MET A 71 -6.20 3.19 10.37
C MET A 71 -6.44 2.09 11.41
N LYS A 72 -6.15 2.41 12.67
CA LYS A 72 -6.49 1.57 13.82
C LYS A 72 -8.01 1.47 13.95
N GLU A 73 -8.51 0.27 14.27
CA GLU A 73 -9.95 -0.01 14.44
C GLU A 73 -10.61 0.98 15.42
N ALA A 74 -9.97 1.24 16.55
CA ALA A 74 -10.45 2.19 17.57
C ALA A 74 -10.55 3.65 17.08
N LYS A 75 -9.78 4.01 16.04
CA LYS A 75 -9.77 5.36 15.46
C LYS A 75 -10.77 5.51 14.32
N ILE A 76 -10.91 4.49 13.47
CA ILE A 76 -11.83 4.56 12.34
C ILE A 76 -13.29 4.32 12.74
N ALA A 77 -13.57 3.54 13.79
CA ALA A 77 -14.94 3.27 14.24
C ALA A 77 -15.78 4.54 14.48
N PRO A 78 -15.32 5.54 15.27
CA PRO A 78 -16.10 6.78 15.46
C PRO A 78 -16.15 7.67 14.21
N VAL A 79 -15.20 7.54 13.27
CA VAL A 79 -15.24 8.25 11.97
C VAL A 79 -16.34 7.66 11.10
N LEU A 80 -16.37 6.32 10.93
CA LEU A 80 -17.43 5.62 10.21
C LEU A 80 -18.83 5.93 10.76
N ALA A 81 -18.95 6.03 12.09
CA ALA A 81 -20.23 6.38 12.73
C ALA A 81 -20.70 7.82 12.43
N ALA A 82 -19.78 8.72 12.07
CA ALA A 82 -20.08 10.11 11.72
C ALA A 82 -20.14 10.35 10.20
N MET A 83 -19.85 9.34 9.38
CA MET A 83 -19.93 9.42 7.92
C MET A 83 -21.37 9.31 7.42
N ASP A 84 -21.56 9.64 6.13
CA ASP A 84 -22.82 9.39 5.46
C ASP A 84 -23.08 7.87 5.40
N PRO A 85 -24.30 7.39 5.71
CA PRO A 85 -24.58 5.95 5.80
C PRO A 85 -24.22 5.16 4.54
N GLU A 86 -24.44 5.75 3.35
CA GLU A 86 -24.10 5.11 2.08
C GLU A 86 -22.59 5.01 1.87
N ALA A 87 -21.85 6.08 2.18
CA ALA A 87 -20.40 6.11 2.08
C ALA A 87 -19.75 5.12 3.06
N ALA A 88 -20.21 5.09 4.32
CA ALA A 88 -19.74 4.15 5.33
C ALA A 88 -20.01 2.68 4.92
N LYS A 89 -21.18 2.39 4.36
CA LYS A 89 -21.52 1.07 3.82
C LYS A 89 -20.58 0.68 2.68
N ALA A 90 -20.39 1.56 1.70
CA ALA A 90 -19.52 1.32 0.56
C ALA A 90 -18.08 1.05 1.00
N LEU A 91 -17.54 1.88 1.90
CA LEU A 91 -16.20 1.70 2.46
C LEU A 91 -16.06 0.36 3.20
N THR A 92 -17.03 0.00 4.03
CA THR A 92 -17.02 -1.28 4.77
C THR A 92 -16.98 -2.47 3.82
N VAL A 93 -17.79 -2.48 2.75
CA VAL A 93 -17.78 -3.54 1.74
C VAL A 93 -16.43 -3.61 1.03
N ALA A 94 -15.85 -2.46 0.67
CA ALA A 94 -14.55 -2.41 0.01
C ALA A 94 -13.42 -2.95 0.90
N LEU A 95 -13.39 -2.56 2.18
CA LEU A 95 -12.40 -3.05 3.15
C LEU A 95 -12.51 -4.56 3.38
N ALA A 96 -13.72 -5.11 3.42
CA ALA A 96 -13.93 -6.55 3.53
C ALA A 96 -13.39 -7.31 2.31
N ARG A 97 -13.60 -6.78 1.10
CA ARG A 97 -13.08 -7.37 -0.15
C ARG A 97 -11.56 -7.33 -0.22
N ARG A 98 -10.94 -6.21 0.17
CA ARG A 98 -9.48 -6.05 0.22
C ARG A 98 -8.81 -7.06 1.16
N ARG A 99 -9.41 -7.26 2.34
CA ARG A 99 -8.97 -8.31 3.26
C ARG A 99 -9.09 -9.70 2.64
N GLY A 100 -10.16 -9.96 1.89
CA GLY A 100 -10.36 -11.22 1.16
C GLY A 100 -9.31 -11.48 0.08
N SER A 101 -8.87 -10.46 -0.65
CA SER A 101 -7.79 -10.59 -1.66
C SER A 101 -6.41 -10.77 -1.03
N GLU A 102 -6.13 -10.12 0.11
CA GLU A 102 -4.88 -10.35 0.87
C GLU A 102 -4.88 -11.72 1.58
N SER A 103 -6.06 -12.27 1.87
CA SER A 103 -6.23 -13.57 2.53
C SER A 103 -6.37 -14.74 1.56
N ALA A 104 -6.34 -14.52 0.24
CA ALA A 104 -6.34 -15.59 -0.75
C ALA A 104 -4.93 -16.21 -0.83
N PRO A 105 -4.73 -17.44 -0.34
CA PRO A 105 -3.41 -18.05 -0.27
C PRO A 105 -2.96 -18.57 -1.64
N ALA A 106 -1.65 -18.74 -1.76
CA ALA A 106 -0.93 -19.42 -2.81
C ALA A 106 -1.39 -20.89 -3.00
N ALA A 107 -2.57 -21.08 -3.59
CA ALA A 107 -3.10 -22.37 -4.00
C ALA A 107 -3.29 -22.39 -5.53
N ALA A 108 -2.22 -22.14 -6.27
CA ALA A 108 -2.14 -22.42 -7.71
C ALA A 108 -0.67 -22.65 -8.08
N GLY A 109 -0.17 -23.86 -7.87
CA GLY A 109 1.20 -24.18 -8.27
C GLY A 109 1.82 -25.48 -7.73
N SER A 110 1.06 -26.56 -7.54
CA SER A 110 1.65 -27.91 -7.52
C SER A 110 0.61 -28.95 -7.96
N GLY A 111 0.50 -29.14 -9.26
CA GLY A 111 -0.31 -30.19 -9.87
C GLY A 111 -0.02 -30.28 -11.36
N GLY A 112 0.86 -31.21 -11.73
CA GLY A 112 1.29 -31.49 -13.11
C GLY A 112 2.72 -31.96 -13.15
#